data_AF-A0A846PA45-F1
#
_entry.id   AF-A0A846PA45-F1
#
_cell.length_a   1.000
_cell.length_b   1.000
_cell.length_c   1.000
_cell.angle_alpha   90.00
_cell.angle_beta   90.00
_cell.angle_gamma   90.00
#
_symmetry.space_group_name_H-M   'P 1'
#
loop_
_entity.id
_entity.type
_entity.pdbx_description
1 polymer ?
#
loop_
_entity_poly.entity_id
_entity_poly.type
_entity_poly.pdbx_seq_one_letter_code
_entity_poly.pdbx_strand_id
1 'polypeptide(L)' 'KNEGIVCNEPSVVAVQQKNERAGKRVLAVGAEAKKMLGRTPGSIVAIRPLKDGVIADFEITEAMLRYFIQKVH' A
#
# COMPACT_ATOMS: atom_id res chain seq x y z
N LYS A 1 -27.97 11.94 -2.20
CA LYS A 1 -26.57 11.60 -1.88
C LYS A 1 -26.05 10.69 -2.99
N ASN A 2 -25.35 11.27 -3.97
CA ASN A 2 -24.70 10.55 -5.07
C ASN A 2 -23.19 10.76 -4.90
N GLU A 3 -22.54 9.95 -4.07
CA GLU A 3 -21.11 10.15 -3.78
C GLU A 3 -20.19 9.61 -4.88
N GLY A 4 -20.74 8.84 -5.84
CA GLY A 4 -20.00 8.43 -7.04
C GLY A 4 -18.68 7.72 -6.68
N ILE A 5 -17.64 7.99 -7.46
CA ILE A 5 -16.28 7.49 -7.17
C ILE A 5 -15.64 8.43 -6.14
N VAL A 6 -15.55 7.98 -4.89
CA VAL A 6 -14.97 8.76 -3.77
C VAL A 6 -13.46 8.58 -3.59
N CYS A 7 -12.87 7.56 -4.21
CA CYS A 7 -11.44 7.28 -4.17
C CYS A 7 -10.98 6.65 -5.49
N ASN A 8 -9.86 7.12 -6.02
CA ASN A 8 -9.20 6.53 -7.18
C ASN A 8 -7.68 6.59 -6.96
N GLU A 9 -7.14 5.54 -6.34
CA GLU A 9 -5.73 5.43 -5.99
C GLU A 9 -5.11 4.13 -6.46
N PRO A 10 -3.82 4.13 -6.81
CA PRO A 10 -3.14 2.92 -7.26
C PRO A 10 -2.99 1.92 -6.10
N SER A 11 -3.19 0.63 -6.38
CA SER A 11 -3.02 -0.46 -5.40
C SER A 11 -1.55 -0.77 -5.11
N VAL A 12 -0.82 0.19 -4.55
CA VAL A 12 0.60 0.10 -4.20
C VAL A 12 0.77 0.48 -2.74
N VAL A 13 1.63 -0.26 -2.04
CA VAL A 13 1.97 -0.02 -0.63
C VAL A 13 3.47 0.06 -0.51
N ALA A 14 3.98 1.12 0.12
CA ALA A 14 5.38 1.26 0.46
C ALA A 14 5.60 0.73 1.87
N VAL A 15 6.52 -0.21 2.04
CA VAL A 15 6.87 -0.81 3.32
C VAL A 15 8.34 -0.58 3.62
N GLN A 16 8.65 -0.31 4.89
CA GLN A 16 10.01 -0.36 5.40
C GLN A 16 10.34 -1.80 5.79
N GLN A 17 11.37 -2.35 5.16
CA GLN A 17 11.94 -3.64 5.49
C GLN A 17 13.21 -3.38 6.30
N LYS A 18 13.09 -3.44 7.64
CA LYS A 18 14.23 -3.18 8.53
C LYS A 18 15.19 -4.37 8.62
N ASN A 19 14.67 -5.61 8.65
CA ASN A 19 15.39 -6.90 8.63
C ASN A 19 14.35 -8.03 8.40
N GLU A 20 14.74 -9.22 7.92
CA GLU A 20 13.79 -10.35 7.72
C GLU A 20 13.04 -10.77 9.01
N ARG A 21 13.62 -10.51 10.18
CA ARG A 21 13.02 -10.79 11.50
C ARG A 21 12.17 -9.66 12.06
N ALA A 22 12.33 -8.45 11.54
CA ALA A 22 11.61 -7.27 11.98
C ALA A 22 10.53 -6.98 10.95
N GLY A 23 9.28 -7.32 11.28
CA GLY A 23 8.12 -7.28 10.38
C GLY A 23 8.01 -6.03 9.49
N LYS A 24 7.27 -6.18 8.39
CA LYS A 24 7.10 -5.12 7.38
C LYS A 24 6.28 -3.98 7.99
N ARG A 25 6.82 -2.76 8.02
CA ARG A 25 6.08 -1.57 8.47
C ARG A 25 5.55 -0.79 7.26
N VAL A 26 4.24 -0.60 7.18
CA VAL A 26 3.63 0.25 6.15
C VAL A 26 4.03 1.71 6.38
N LEU A 27 4.56 2.36 5.34
CA LEU A 27 4.95 3.77 5.34
C LEU A 27 3.94 4.64 4.59
N ALA A 28 3.47 4.15 3.44
CA ALA A 28 2.54 4.86 2.58
C ALA A 28 1.69 3.88 1.78
N VAL A 29 0.51 4.32 1.37
CA VAL A 29 -0.42 3.58 0.52
C VAL A 29 -0.84 4.49 -0.63
N GLY A 30 -1.17 3.92 -1.79
CA GLY A 30 -1.77 4.67 -2.87
C GLY A 30 -0.77 5.49 -3.68
N ALA A 31 -1.14 6.72 -4.01
CA ALA A 31 -0.33 7.61 -4.84
C ALA A 31 1.03 7.90 -4.22
N GLU A 32 1.10 8.05 -2.89
CA GLU A 32 2.36 8.28 -2.17
C GLU A 32 3.30 7.08 -2.26
N ALA A 33 2.77 5.86 -2.11
CA ALA A 33 3.55 4.65 -2.31
C ALA A 33 4.05 4.51 -3.76
N LYS A 34 3.23 4.92 -4.74
CA LYS A 34 3.63 4.90 -6.15
C LYS A 34 4.75 5.91 -6.45
N LYS A 35 4.75 7.08 -5.82
CA LYS A 35 5.83 8.08 -5.98
C LYS A 35 7.18 7.59 -5.44
N MET A 36 7.15 6.68 -4.46
CA MET A 36 8.32 6.04 -3.88
C MET A 36 8.93 4.96 -4.79
N LEU A 37 8.18 4.48 -5.78
CA LEU A 37 8.62 3.44 -6.70
C LEU A 37 9.80 3.94 -7.55
N GLY A 38 10.97 3.32 -7.38
CA GLY A 38 12.21 3.70 -8.06
C GLY A 38 12.95 4.90 -7.44
N ARG A 39 12.49 5.42 -6.29
CA ARG A 39 13.12 6.56 -5.57
C ARG A 39 13.46 6.25 -4.12
N THR A 40 13.29 5.01 -3.69
CA THR A 40 13.49 4.59 -2.31
C THR A 40 14.90 4.07 -2.04
N PRO A 41 15.48 4.39 -0.86
CA PRO A 41 16.68 3.70 -0.36
C PRO A 41 16.38 2.21 -0.13
N GLY A 42 17.41 1.36 -0.15
CA GLY A 42 17.28 -0.12 -0.15
C GLY A 42 16.49 -0.74 1.01
N SER A 43 16.16 0.02 2.05
CA SER A 43 15.29 -0.41 3.15
C SER A 43 13.80 -0.15 2.94
N ILE A 44 13.39 0.50 1.84
CA ILE A 44 11.98 0.76 1.52
C ILE A 44 11.62 0.11 0.19
N VAL A 45 10.61 -0.75 0.23
CA VAL A 45 10.12 -1.53 -0.90
C VAL A 45 8.69 -1.13 -1.21
N ALA A 46 8.41 -0.83 -2.48
CA ALA A 46 7.06 -0.67 -2.98
C ALA A 46 6.52 -2.02 -3.45
N ILE A 47 5.41 -2.45 -2.88
CA ILE A 47 4.77 -3.75 -3.12
C ILE A 47 3.39 -3.52 -3.72
N ARG A 48 3.00 -4.35 -4.68
CA ARG A 48 1.61 -4.48 -5.13
C ARG A 48 1.01 -5.71 -4.46
N PRO A 49 0.15 -5.52 -3.43
CA PRO A 49 -0.39 -6.65 -2.68
C PRO A 49 -1.44 -7.45 -3.46
N LEU A 50 -1.99 -6.86 -4.53
CA LEU A 50 -2.87 -7.52 -5.49
C LEU A 50 -2.12 -7.72 -6.81
N LYS A 51 -1.99 -8.97 -7.25
CA LYS A 51 -1.34 -9.31 -8.52
C LYS A 51 -2.12 -10.43 -9.20
N ASP A 52 -2.42 -10.25 -10.48
CA ASP A 52 -3.13 -11.24 -11.32
C ASP A 52 -4.47 -11.71 -10.71
N GLY A 53 -5.16 -10.83 -9.99
CA GLY A 53 -6.42 -11.12 -9.29
C GLY A 53 -6.26 -11.86 -7.96
N VAL A 54 -5.03 -12.11 -7.51
CA VAL A 54 -4.72 -12.82 -6.26
C VAL A 54 -4.15 -11.87 -5.21
N ILE A 55 -4.50 -12.13 -3.95
CA ILE A 55 -3.90 -11.47 -2.79
C ILE A 55 -2.55 -12.14 -2.49
N ALA A 56 -1.45 -11.40 -2.68
CA ALA A 56 -0.11 -11.89 -2.45
C ALA A 56 0.33 -11.80 -0.97
N ASP A 57 -0.24 -10.86 -0.21
CA ASP A 57 0.09 -10.63 1.20
C ASP A 57 -1.14 -10.07 1.92
N PHE A 58 -1.70 -10.84 2.85
CA PHE A 58 -2.94 -10.48 3.56
C PHE A 58 -2.74 -9.29 4.50
N GLU A 59 -1.62 -9.21 5.22
CA GLU A 59 -1.35 -8.12 6.17
C GLU A 59 -1.21 -6.78 5.44
N ILE A 60 -0.48 -6.77 4.32
CA ILE A 60 -0.31 -5.55 3.51
C ILE A 60 -1.63 -5.15 2.85
N THR A 61 -2.41 -6.13 2.38
CA THR A 61 -3.72 -5.87 1.76
C THR A 61 -4.71 -5.29 2.76
N GLU A 62 -4.76 -5.84 3.98
CA GLU A 62 -5.62 -5.31 5.04
C GLU A 62 -5.26 -3.87 5.38
N ALA A 63 -3.97 -3.57 5.55
CA ALA A 63 -3.50 -2.22 5.82
C ALA A 63 -3.86 -1.24 4.69
N MET A 64 -3.75 -1.68 3.42
CA MET A 64 -4.15 -0.89 2.26
C MET A 64 -5.65 -0.57 2.25
N LEU A 65 -6.50 -1.58 2.47
CA LEU A 65 -7.95 -1.40 2.49
C LEU A 65 -8.38 -0.51 3.64
N ARG A 66 -7.82 -0.74 4.84
CA ARG A 66 -8.07 0.09 6.02
C ARG A 66 -7.73 1.57 5.76
N TYR A 67 -6.59 1.83 5.11
CA TYR A 67 -6.20 3.18 4.71
C TYR A 67 -7.21 3.83 3.76
N PHE A 68 -7.63 3.12 2.71
CA PHE A 68 -8.59 3.69 1.76
C PHE A 68 -9.95 3.98 2.37
N ILE A 69 -10.44 3.10 3.26
CA ILE A 69 -11.71 3.31 3.97
C ILE A 69 -11.60 4.51 4.91
N GLN A 70 -10.53 4.62 5.70
CA GLN A 70 -10.29 5.76 6.60
C GLN A 70 -10.04 7.09 5.87
N LYS A 71 -9.66 7.04 4.59
CA LYS A 71 -9.43 8.25 3.81
C LYS A 71 -10.73 8.89 3.32
N VAL A 72 -11.77 8.08 3.13
CA VAL A 72 -13.06 8.53 2.58
C VAL A 72 -14.15 8.73 3.64
N HIS A 73 -13.94 8.23 4.85
CA HIS A 73 -14.80 8.44 6.03
C HIS A 73 -14.09 9.34 7.04
#